data_AF-K2DVV3-F1
#
_entry.id   AF-K2DVV3-F1
#
_cell.length_a   1.000
_cell.length_b   1.000
_cell.length_c   1.000
_cell.angle_alpha   90.00
_cell.angle_beta   90.00
_cell.angle_gamma   90.00
#
_symmetry.space_group_name_H-M   'P 1'
#
loop_
_entity.id
_entity.type
_entity.pdbx_description
1 polymer ?
#
loop_
_entity_poly.entity_id
_entity_poly.type
_entity_poly.pdbx_seq_one_letter_code
_entity_poly.pdbx_strand_id
1 'polypeptide(L)' 'MNEIIQIRLLQDIRQILSNARQRVVGAINSAMVQAYWHIGRLIVEYEQKGKSRAQYGKQQLEQLSRVLTTEY' A
#
# COMPACT_ATOMS: atom_id res chain seq x y z
N MET A 1 -34.26 -31.22 -2.16
CA MET A 1 -34.09 -30.06 -3.07
C MET A 1 -33.72 -28.78 -2.31
N ASN A 2 -34.39 -28.44 -1.20
CA ASN A 2 -34.12 -27.20 -0.44
C ASN A 2 -32.72 -27.11 0.20
N GLU A 3 -32.15 -28.21 0.71
CA GLU A 3 -30.81 -28.17 1.31
C GLU A 3 -29.70 -27.89 0.29
N ILE A 4 -29.79 -28.46 -0.92
CA ILE A 4 -28.81 -28.23 -2.00
C ILE A 4 -28.85 -26.76 -2.46
N ILE A 5 -30.05 -26.16 -2.54
CA ILE A 5 -30.22 -24.75 -2.89
C ILE A 5 -29.60 -23.84 -1.82
N GLN A 6 -29.79 -24.16 -0.54
CA GLN A 6 -29.19 -23.39 0.57
C GLN A 6 -27.66 -23.50 0.59
N ILE A 7 -27.09 -24.69 0.31
CA ILE A 7 -25.64 -24.88 0.22
C ILE A 7 -25.05 -24.08 -0.95
N ARG A 8 -25.70 -24.10 -2.11
CA ARG A 8 -25.25 -23.33 -3.28
C ARG A 8 -25.31 -21.83 -3.03
N LEU A 9 -26.41 -21.32 -2.47
CA LEU A 9 -26.53 -19.92 -2.10
C LEU A 9 -25.44 -19.48 -1.11
N LEU A 10 -25.15 -20.31 -0.10
CA LEU A 10 -24.08 -20.05 0.86
C LEU A 10 -22.70 -20.03 0.19
N GLN A 11 -22.43 -20.94 -0.74
CA GLN A 11 -21.18 -20.95 -1.51
C GLN A 11 -21.03 -19.71 -2.38
N ASP A 12 -22.10 -19.30 -3.07
CA ASP A 12 -22.10 -18.10 -3.91
C ASP A 12 -21.83 -16.83 -3.08
N ILE A 13 -22.48 -16.70 -1.91
CA ILE A 13 -22.23 -15.58 -0.99
C ILE A 13 -20.77 -15.59 -0.50
N ARG A 14 -20.23 -16.76 -0.11
CA ARG A 14 -18.83 -16.89 0.30
C ARG A 14 -17.88 -16.51 -0.82
N GLN A 15 -18.17 -16.89 -2.06
CA GLN A 15 -17.36 -16.54 -3.22
C GLN A 15 -17.36 -15.03 -3.48
N ILE A 16 -18.52 -14.38 -3.38
CA ILE A 16 -18.63 -12.92 -3.52
C ILE A 16 -17.77 -12.23 -2.46
N LEU A 17 -17.90 -12.63 -1.19
CA LEU A 17 -17.12 -12.06 -0.09
C LEU A 17 -15.62 -12.29 -0.24
N SER A 18 -15.21 -13.49 -0.66
CA SER A 18 -13.81 -13.83 -0.89
C SER A 18 -13.21 -12.98 -2.01
N ASN A 19 -13.91 -12.90 -3.15
CA ASN A 19 -13.50 -12.10 -4.30
C ASN A 19 -13.40 -10.60 -3.93
N ALA A 20 -14.36 -10.07 -3.17
CA ALA A 20 -14.33 -8.68 -2.72
C ALA A 20 -13.11 -8.41 -1.84
N ARG A 21 -12.83 -9.28 -0.86
CA ARG A 21 -11.65 -9.16 0.01
C ARG A 21 -10.34 -9.20 -0.79
N GLN A 22 -10.21 -10.13 -1.73
CA GLN A 22 -9.01 -10.23 -2.58
C GLN A 22 -8.80 -8.96 -3.41
N ARG A 23 -9.87 -8.39 -3.98
CA ARG A 23 -9.78 -7.13 -4.73
C ARG A 23 -9.37 -5.96 -3.86
N VAL A 24 -9.92 -5.85 -2.64
CA VAL A 24 -9.57 -4.79 -1.69
C VAL A 24 -8.11 -4.90 -1.28
N VAL A 25 -7.63 -6.10 -0.94
CA VAL A 25 -6.21 -6.33 -0.60
C VAL A 25 -5.31 -5.95 -1.78
N GLY A 26 -5.67 -6.34 -3.00
CA GLY A 26 -4.94 -5.93 -4.21
C GLY A 26 -4.87 -4.42 -4.39
N ALA A 27 -6.01 -3.73 -4.28
CA ALA A 27 -6.09 -2.29 -4.42
C ALA A 27 -5.26 -1.55 -3.36
N ILE A 28 -5.34 -1.98 -2.10
CA ILE A 28 -4.54 -1.42 -1.01
C ILE A 28 -3.05 -1.62 -1.30
N ASN A 29 -2.63 -2.83 -1.65
CA ASN A 29 -1.22 -3.10 -1.93
C ASN A 29 -0.70 -2.27 -3.11
N SER A 30 -1.47 -2.14 -4.18
CA SER A 30 -1.11 -1.28 -5.32
C SER A 30 -0.97 0.19 -4.91
N ALA A 31 -1.91 0.71 -4.12
CA ALA A 31 -1.85 2.08 -3.61
C ALA A 31 -0.62 2.30 -2.72
N MET A 32 -0.30 1.35 -1.84
CA MET A 32 0.88 1.42 -0.97
C MET A 32 2.19 1.41 -1.77
N VAL A 33 2.31 0.55 -2.78
CA VAL A 33 3.49 0.52 -3.66
C VAL A 33 3.68 1.85 -4.40
N GLN A 34 2.59 2.43 -4.91
CA GLN A 34 2.63 3.75 -5.55
C GLN A 34 3.04 4.84 -4.56
N ALA A 35 2.48 4.84 -3.35
CA ALA A 35 2.83 5.80 -2.30
C ALA A 35 4.32 5.72 -1.95
N TYR A 36 4.85 4.52 -1.72
CA TYR A 36 6.28 4.33 -1.43
C TYR A 36 7.19 4.77 -2.57
N TRP A 37 6.79 4.53 -3.82
CA TRP A 37 7.53 5.02 -4.98
C TRP A 37 7.54 6.55 -5.03
N HIS A 38 6.39 7.20 -4.83
CA HIS A 38 6.29 8.67 -4.81
C HIS A 38 7.11 9.29 -3.68
N ILE A 39 7.07 8.69 -2.47
CA ILE A 39 7.89 9.11 -1.34
C ILE A 39 9.38 9.01 -1.68
N GLY A 40 9.82 7.87 -2.23
CA GLY A 40 11.21 7.68 -2.64
C GLY A 40 11.67 8.69 -3.70
N ARG A 41 10.82 8.95 -4.70
CA ARG A 41 11.06 9.97 -5.72
C ARG A 41 11.22 11.36 -5.10
N LEU A 42 10.31 11.77 -4.22
CA LEU A 42 10.38 13.07 -3.53
C LEU A 42 11.67 13.20 -2.73
N ILE A 43 12.05 12.18 -1.97
CA ILE A 43 13.30 12.17 -1.19
C ILE A 43 14.50 12.37 -2.13
N VAL A 44 14.57 11.63 -3.24
CA VAL A 44 15.67 11.74 -4.21
C VAL A 44 15.71 13.13 -4.84
N GLU A 45 14.57 13.67 -5.29
CA GLU A 45 14.49 15.00 -5.88
C GLU A 45 14.94 16.10 -4.90
N TYR A 46 14.51 16.02 -3.64
CA TYR A 46 14.87 16.98 -2.58
C TYR A 46 16.34 16.88 -2.15
N GLU A 47 16.87 15.66 -1.99
CA GLU A 47 18.24 15.42 -1.53
C GLU A 47 19.28 15.72 -2.62
N GLN A 48 18.96 15.40 -3.86
CA GLN A 48 19.90 15.53 -4.97
C GLN A 48 19.82 16.89 -5.64
N LYS A 49 18.66 17.56 -5.67
CA LYS A 49 18.44 18.84 -6.39
C LYS A 49 19.07 18.85 -7.80
N GLY A 50 19.06 17.71 -8.50
CA GLY A 50 19.68 17.54 -9.82
C GLY A 50 21.18 17.17 -9.83
N LYS A 51 21.81 16.91 -8.68
CA LYS A 51 23.21 16.46 -8.57
C LYS A 51 23.30 14.93 -8.45
N SER A 52 24.37 14.35 -9.00
CA SER A 52 24.59 12.88 -9.00
C SER A 52 24.72 12.23 -7.61
N ARG A 53 24.87 13.00 -6.52
CA ARG A 53 25.06 12.46 -5.17
C ARG A 53 24.42 13.39 -4.14
N ALA A 54 23.65 12.80 -3.22
CA ALA A 54 23.06 13.51 -2.09
C ALA A 54 24.13 13.88 -1.05
N GLN A 55 24.04 15.09 -0.51
CA GLN A 55 25.01 15.62 0.46
C GLN A 55 24.58 15.35 1.92
N TYR A 56 23.28 15.08 2.17
CA TYR A 56 22.71 15.04 3.52
C TYR A 56 21.76 13.85 3.80
N GLY A 57 21.68 12.88 2.89
CA GLY A 57 20.62 11.86 2.84
C GLY A 57 20.35 11.04 4.12
N LYS A 58 21.35 10.79 4.97
CA LYS A 58 21.16 9.89 6.12
C LYS A 58 20.39 10.56 7.28
N GLN A 59 20.72 11.80 7.60
CA GLN A 59 20.12 12.51 8.74
C GLN A 59 18.69 12.98 8.43
N GLN A 60 18.43 13.36 7.18
CA GLN A 60 17.11 13.78 6.71
C GLN A 60 16.12 12.61 6.68
N LEU A 61 16.55 11.43 6.22
CA LEU A 61 15.76 10.20 6.30
C LEU A 61 15.40 9.80 7.73
N GLU A 62 16.35 9.90 8.67
CA GLU A 62 16.09 9.60 10.08
C GLU A 62 15.05 10.56 10.69
N GLN A 63 15.12 11.86 10.35
CA GLN A 63 14.15 12.84 10.81
C GLN A 63 12.76 12.61 10.21
N LEU A 64 12.68 12.37 8.90
CA LEU A 64 11.42 12.04 8.22
C LEU A 64 10.79 10.78 8.80
N SER A 65 11.58 9.73 9.04
CA SER A 65 11.10 8.49 9.66
C SER A 65 10.50 8.72 11.04
N ARG A 66 11.15 9.51 11.92
CA ARG A 66 10.62 9.82 13.25
C ARG A 66 9.29 10.59 13.20
N VAL A 67 9.21 11.61 12.33
CA VAL A 67 8.00 12.42 12.18
C VAL A 67 6.85 11.56 11.67
N LEU A 68 7.07 10.83 10.57
CA LEU A 68 6.03 10.04 9.93
C LEU A 68 5.54 8.86 10.81
N THR A 69 6.42 8.24 11.61
CA THR A 69 6.02 7.20 12.58
C THR A 69 5.18 7.75 13.74
N THR A 70 5.25 9.06 13.99
CA THR A 70 4.41 9.71 15.02
C THR A 70 3.05 10.10 14.45
N GLU A 71 2.99 10.40 13.15
CA GLU A 71 1.80 10.91 12.45
C GLU A 71 0.86 9.80 11.98
N TYR A 72 1.39 8.61 11.69
CA TYR A 72 0.67 7.42 11.22
C TYR A 72 1.00 6.19 12.07
#